data_AF-A0A960SNG6-F1
#
_entry.id   AF-A0A960SNG6-F1
#
_cell.length_a   1.000
_cell.length_b   1.000
_cell.length_c   1.000
_cell.angle_alpha   90.00
_cell.angle_beta   90.00
_cell.angle_gamma   90.00
#
_symmetry.space_group_name_H-M   'P 1'
#
loop_
_entity.id
_entity.type
_entity.pdbx_description
1 polymer ?
#
loop_
_entity_poly.entity_id
_entity_poly.type
_entity_poly.pdbx_seq_one_letter_code
_entity_poly.pdbx_strand_id
1 'polypeptide(L)' 'FTKAIDYGVMKLSLNGQPLGEPMDFFNRGVIGTGEIDLGEAQLAAGENRLTVEVVGANDNAVKAYMFGLDYVKLEPK' A
#
# COMPACT_ATOMS: atom_id res chain seq x y z
N PHE A 1 2.35 -6.79 -2.02
CA PHE A 1 2.69 -5.58 -2.79
C PHE A 1 3.99 -5.81 -3.52
N THR A 2 4.24 -5.04 -4.57
CA THR A 2 5.52 -5.00 -5.26
C THR A 2 6.33 -3.77 -4.82
N LYS A 3 7.65 -3.90 -4.76
CA LYS A 3 8.59 -2.77 -4.64
C LYS A 3 9.48 -2.69 -5.87
N ALA A 4 9.78 -1.48 -6.33
CA ALA A 4 10.69 -1.25 -7.45
C ALA A 4 11.39 0.11 -7.35
N ILE A 5 12.28 0.40 -8.31
CA ILE A 5 13.14 1.60 -8.29
C ILE A 5 12.35 2.90 -8.48
N ASP A 6 11.14 2.81 -9.01
CA ASP A 6 10.30 3.91 -9.44
C ASP A 6 9.02 4.09 -8.59
N TYR A 7 8.94 3.36 -7.48
CA TYR A 7 7.77 3.33 -6.60
C TYR A 7 7.85 4.43 -5.53
N GLY A 8 6.69 4.92 -5.12
CA GLY A 8 6.57 6.00 -4.13
C GLY A 8 6.38 5.53 -2.69
N VAL A 9 6.10 6.50 -1.81
CA VAL A 9 5.64 6.30 -0.44
C VAL A 9 4.12 6.43 -0.43
N MET A 10 3.43 5.39 0.05
CA MET A 10 1.97 5.31 0.00
C MET A 10 1.36 5.33 1.40
N LYS A 11 0.28 6.09 1.56
CA LYS A 11 -0.62 5.99 2.71
C LYS A 11 -1.87 5.22 2.29
N LEU A 12 -2.24 4.20 3.06
CA LEU A 12 -3.39 3.35 2.78
C LEU A 12 -4.52 3.66 3.76
N SER A 13 -5.76 3.58 3.29
CA SER A 13 -6.95 3.69 4.15
C SER A 13 -8.10 2.85 3.64
N LEU A 14 -8.96 2.39 4.55
CA LEU A 14 -10.19 1.67 4.24
C LEU A 14 -11.38 2.48 4.74
N ASN A 15 -12.29 2.84 3.84
CA ASN A 15 -13.42 3.73 4.14
C ASN A 15 -12.99 5.04 4.82
N GLY A 16 -11.82 5.56 4.42
CA GLY A 16 -11.22 6.77 5.00
C GLY A 16 -10.49 6.57 6.34
N GLN A 17 -10.55 5.38 6.95
CA GLN A 17 -9.78 5.05 8.15
C GLN A 17 -8.36 4.59 7.78
N PRO A 18 -7.29 5.20 8.31
CA PRO A 18 -5.91 4.80 7.99
C PRO A 18 -5.62 3.33 8.34
N LEU A 19 -4.91 2.63 7.46
CA LEU A 19 -4.42 1.26 7.65
C LEU A 19 -2.92 1.28 8.02
N GLY A 20 -2.62 1.95 9.14
CA GLY A 20 -1.24 2.17 9.60
C GLY A 20 -0.55 3.41 9.01
N GLU A 21 0.77 3.44 9.17
CA GLU A 21 1.63 4.55 8.74
C GLU A 21 1.98 4.47 7.24
N PRO A 22 2.37 5.59 6.61
CA PRO A 22 2.87 5.56 5.23
C PRO A 22 4.04 4.60 5.03
N MET A 23 4.01 3.84 3.94
CA MET A 23 5.00 2.83 3.61
C MET A 23 5.81 3.21 2.38
N ASP A 24 7.13 3.11 2.47
CA ASP A 24 8.04 3.27 1.34
C ASP A 24 8.13 1.98 0.51
N PHE A 25 7.70 2.05 -0.75
CA PHE A 25 7.75 0.94 -1.69
C PHE A 25 8.96 0.99 -2.64
N PHE A 26 9.95 1.85 -2.38
CA PHE A 26 11.22 1.83 -3.10
C PHE A 26 12.01 0.54 -2.84
N ASN A 27 12.59 -0.01 -3.91
CA ASN A 27 13.66 -1.00 -3.84
C ASN A 27 14.57 -0.90 -5.08
N ARG A 28 15.86 -1.20 -4.93
CA ARG A 28 16.77 -1.35 -6.08
C ARG A 28 16.50 -2.70 -6.76
N GLY A 29 15.66 -2.66 -7.81
CA GLY A 29 15.17 -3.84 -8.51
C GLY A 29 13.76 -4.24 -8.06
N VAL A 30 13.14 -5.20 -8.75
CA VAL A 30 11.77 -5.62 -8.48
C VAL A 30 11.76 -6.74 -7.44
N ILE A 31 11.02 -6.56 -6.35
CA ILE A 31 10.78 -7.59 -5.33
C ILE A 31 9.32 -7.60 -4.89
N GLY A 32 8.82 -8.75 -4.48
CA GLY A 32 7.58 -8.84 -3.72
C GLY A 32 7.82 -8.54 -2.24
N THR A 33 6.85 -7.92 -1.58
CA THR A 33 6.90 -7.68 -0.12
C THR A 33 6.54 -8.91 0.71
N GLY A 34 5.97 -9.94 0.09
CA GLY A 34 5.11 -10.89 0.81
C GLY A 34 3.80 -10.22 1.26
N GLU A 35 3.07 -10.89 2.14
CA GLU A 35 1.89 -10.32 2.80
C GLU A 35 2.34 -9.25 3.80
N ILE A 36 1.70 -8.09 3.74
CA ILE A 36 1.83 -7.06 4.78
C ILE A 36 0.52 -7.06 5.55
N ASP A 37 0.58 -7.28 6.85
CA ASP A 37 -0.56 -7.14 7.73
C ASP A 37 -0.93 -5.66 7.84
N LEU A 38 -2.13 -5.32 7.36
CA LEU A 38 -2.68 -3.96 7.39
C LEU A 38 -3.52 -3.72 8.66
N GLY A 39 -3.58 -4.70 9.56
CA GLY A 39 -4.35 -4.67 10.79
C GLY A 39 -5.81 -5.03 10.58
N GLU A 40 -6.60 -4.71 11.60
CA GLU A 40 -8.02 -5.05 11.64
C GLU A 40 -8.88 -3.84 11.24
N ALA A 41 -9.96 -4.11 10.52
CA ALA A 41 -10.93 -3.08 10.16
C ALA A 41 -12.35 -3.65 10.13
N GLN A 42 -13.31 -2.81 10.53
CA GLN A 42 -14.72 -3.12 10.38
C GLN A 42 -15.16 -2.87 8.94
N LEU A 43 -15.63 -3.92 8.27
CA LEU A 43 -16.24 -3.79 6.94
C LEU A 43 -17.71 -3.39 7.08
N ALA A 44 -18.13 -2.44 6.24
CA ALA A 44 -19.53 -2.12 6.05
C ALA A 44 -20.21 -3.21 5.21
N ALA A 45 -21.52 -3.37 5.37
CA ALA A 45 -22.31 -4.16 4.44
C ALA A 45 -22.28 -3.50 3.05
N GLY A 46 -21.89 -4.26 2.02
CA GLY A 46 -21.78 -3.77 0.65
C GLY A 46 -20.39 -3.23 0.30
N GLU A 47 -20.34 -2.07 -0.37
CA GLU A 47 -19.09 -1.50 -0.88
C GLU A 47 -18.17 -1.05 0.28
N ASN A 48 -16.90 -1.42 0.17
CA ASN A 48 -15.82 -0.89 1.00
C ASN A 48 -14.72 -0.36 0.07
N ARG A 49 -14.14 0.78 0.43
CA ARG A 49 -13.18 1.48 -0.42
C ARG A 49 -11.79 1.45 0.19
N LEU A 50 -10.91 0.64 -0.40
CA LEU A 50 -9.47 0.76 -0.18
C LEU A 50 -8.93 1.93 -1.01
N THR A 51 -8.31 2.89 -0.35
CA THR A 51 -7.68 4.06 -0.98
C THR A 51 -6.18 3.99 -0.77
N VAL A 52 -5.44 4.30 -1.84
CA VAL A 52 -3.98 4.41 -1.84
C VAL A 52 -3.65 5.84 -2.25
N GLU A 53 -2.96 6.55 -1.37
CA GLU A 53 -2.56 7.95 -1.56
C GLU A 53 -1.04 8.02 -1.66
N VAL A 54 -0.53 8.68 -2.71
CA VAL A 54 0.90 8.98 -2.83
C VAL A 54 1.20 10.18 -1.91
N VAL A 55 2.03 9.96 -0.90
CA VAL A 55 2.43 11.01 0.06
C VAL A 55 3.90 11.43 -0.08
N GLY A 56 4.66 10.73 -0.94
CA GLY A 56 6.05 11.05 -1.21
C GLY A 56 6.73 10.01 -2.07
N ALA A 57 8.06 10.04 -2.12
CA ALA A 57 8.92 9.03 -2.71
C ALA A 57 10.26 9.03 -1.98
N ASN A 58 10.95 7.89 -1.96
CA ASN A 58 12.33 7.83 -1.48
C ASN A 58 13.23 8.77 -2.31
N ASP A 59 14.21 9.42 -1.68
CA ASP A 59 15.14 10.32 -2.39
C ASP A 59 15.95 9.62 -3.49
N ASN A 60 16.15 8.31 -3.37
CA ASN A 60 16.86 7.50 -4.36
C ASN A 60 15.96 6.91 -5.45
N ALA A 61 14.65 7.12 -5.38
CA ALA A 61 13.71 6.59 -6.35
C ALA A 61 13.75 7.40 -7.67
N VAL A 62 13.49 6.70 -8.77
CA VAL A 62 13.01 7.37 -9.99
C VAL A 62 11.60 7.88 -9.67
N LYS A 63 11.39 9.20 -9.70
CA LYS A 63 10.14 9.83 -9.21
C LYS A 63 8.96 9.66 -10.19
N ALA A 64 8.59 8.42 -10.49
CA ALA A 64 7.39 8.05 -11.24
C ALA A 64 6.19 7.79 -10.32
N TYR A 65 6.42 7.70 -9.01
CA TYR A 65 5.38 7.51 -7.98
C TYR A 65 4.50 6.28 -8.23
N MET A 66 5.11 5.23 -8.78
CA MET A 66 4.41 4.01 -9.12
C MET A 66 3.98 3.25 -7.85
N PHE A 67 2.94 2.44 -8.00
CA PHE A 67 2.42 1.57 -6.96
C PHE A 67 2.00 0.24 -7.57
N GLY A 68 2.31 -0.86 -6.88
CA GLY A 68 2.00 -2.21 -7.31
C GLY A 68 1.22 -2.97 -6.25
N LEU A 69 -0.05 -3.24 -6.54
CA LEU A 69 -0.92 -4.11 -5.75
C LEU A 69 -1.06 -5.47 -6.44
N ASP A 70 -0.72 -6.53 -5.72
CA ASP A 70 -0.88 -7.90 -6.24
C ASP A 70 -2.27 -8.45 -5.88
N TYR A 71 -2.61 -8.44 -4.59
CA TYR A 71 -3.90 -8.85 -4.07
C TYR A 71 -4.20 -8.20 -2.71
N VAL A 72 -5.47 -8.25 -2.32
CA VAL A 72 -5.95 -7.94 -0.96
C VAL A 72 -6.59 -9.22 -0.42
N LYS A 73 -6.18 -9.63 0.78
CA LYS A 73 -6.73 -10.78 1.48
C LYS A 73 -7.47 -10.30 2.72
N LEU A 74 -8.71 -10.76 2.87
CA LEU A 74 -9.55 -10.49 4.03
C LEU A 74 -9.72 -11.79 4.81
N GLU A 75 -9.39 -11.76 6.09
CA GLU A 75 -9.56 -12.90 6.98
C GLU A 75 -10.61 -12.54 8.04
N PRO A 76 -11.64 -13.38 8.24
CA PRO A 76 -12.56 -13.19 9.35
C PRO A 76 -11.81 -13.38 10.68
N LYS A 77 -12.24 -12.62 11.68
CA LYS A 77 -11.81 -12.82 13.06
C LYS A 77 -12.52 -13.99 13.73
#